data_AF-A0A3D6CYG4-F1
#
_entry.id   AF-A0A3D6CYG4-F1
#
_cell.length_a   1.000
_cell.length_b   1.000
_cell.length_c   1.000
_cell.angle_alpha   90.00
_cell.angle_beta   90.00
_cell.angle_gamma   90.00
#
_symmetry.space_group_name_H-M   'P 1'
#
loop_
_entity.id
_entity.type
_entity.pdbx_description
1 polymer ?
#
loop_
_entity_poly.entity_id
_entity_poly.type
_entity_poly.pdbx_seq_one_letter_code
_entity_poly.pdbx_strand_id
1 'polypeptide(L)'
;CRATDKPITGLIKDLKQRGMLDETLVVWTSEFGRTPWSQNTTGRDHNPKGFTSWLAGGGVKGGIVHGATDEVGYKAVENPHYYSDLHATILR
;
A
#
# COMPACT_ATOMS: atom_id res chain seq x y z
N CYS A 1 -6.34 -0.69 10.89
CA CYS A 1 -4.92 -0.40 11.15
C CYS A 1 -4.32 -1.30 12.22
N ARG A 2 -4.74 -1.24 13.50
CA ARG A 2 -4.09 -2.03 14.57
C ARG A 2 -4.07 -3.56 14.36
N ALA A 3 -5.12 -4.10 13.75
CA ALA A 3 -5.21 -5.54 13.47
C ALA A 3 -4.26 -6.02 12.36
N THR A 4 -3.78 -5.12 11.49
CA THR A 4 -2.90 -5.46 10.36
C THR A 4 -1.46 -5.02 10.61
N ASP A 5 -1.27 -3.90 11.31
CA ASP A 5 0.04 -3.28 11.56
C ASP A 5 1.01 -4.20 12.31
N LYS A 6 0.57 -4.80 13.43
CA LYS A 6 1.42 -5.69 14.24
C LYS A 6 1.79 -6.99 13.49
N PRO A 7 0.84 -7.73 12.87
CA PRO A 7 1.19 -8.95 12.13
C PRO A 7 2.15 -8.69 10.97
N ILE A 8 1.96 -7.61 10.21
CA ILE A 8 2.83 -7.30 9.07
C ILE A 8 4.23 -6.86 9.51
N THR A 9 4.32 -6.11 10.61
CA THR A 9 5.62 -5.83 11.24
C THR A 9 6.33 -7.13 11.65
N GLY A 10 5.58 -8.10 12.19
CA GLY A 10 6.10 -9.43 12.52
C GLY A 10 6.64 -10.16 11.30
N LEU A 11 5.84 -10.26 10.23
CA LEU A 11 6.25 -10.88 8.96
C LEU A 11 7.56 -10.29 8.43
N ILE A 12 7.68 -8.97 8.34
CA ILE A 12 8.89 -8.31 7.82
C ILE A 12 10.10 -8.62 8.71
N LYS A 13 9.93 -8.56 10.04
CA LYS A 13 11.01 -8.87 10.98
C LYS A 13 11.46 -10.33 10.87
N ASP A 14 10.54 -11.26 10.73
CA ASP A 14 10.83 -12.69 10.62
C ASP A 14 11.56 -13.00 9.30
N LEU A 15 11.12 -12.42 8.18
CA LEU A 15 11.82 -12.52 6.89
C LEU A 15 13.25 -11.98 7.00
N LYS A 16 13.43 -10.83 7.66
CA LYS A 16 14.76 -10.24 7.86
C LYS A 16 15.66 -11.12 8.74
N GLN A 17 15.13 -11.63 9.85
CA GLN A 17 15.88 -12.51 10.77
C GLN A 17 16.34 -13.80 10.09
N ARG A 18 15.56 -14.30 9.12
CA ARG A 18 15.89 -15.50 8.35
C ARG A 18 16.78 -15.24 7.13
N GLY A 19 17.19 -13.99 6.90
CA GLY A 19 17.95 -13.61 5.70
C GLY A 19 17.15 -13.71 4.40
N MET A 20 15.83 -13.80 4.46
CA MET A 20 14.95 -14.02 3.30
C MET A 20 14.38 -12.73 2.72
N LEU A 21 14.42 -11.62 3.48
CA LEU A 21 13.79 -10.37 3.07
C LEU A 21 14.40 -9.80 1.77
N ASP A 22 15.70 -9.99 1.55
CA ASP A 22 16.38 -9.46 0.36
C ASP A 22 15.94 -10.18 -0.93
N GLU A 23 15.50 -11.42 -0.82
CA GLU A 23 15.00 -12.24 -1.94
C GLU A 23 13.46 -12.29 -2.02
N THR A 24 12.77 -11.74 -1.01
CA THR A 24 11.30 -11.77 -0.92
C THR A 24 10.72 -10.37 -1.03
N LEU A 25 9.97 -10.11 -2.11
CA LEU A 25 9.18 -8.89 -2.23
C LEU A 25 7.85 -9.02 -1.46
N VAL A 26 7.69 -8.22 -0.43
CA VAL A 26 6.42 -8.04 0.28
C VAL A 26 5.62 -6.93 -0.42
N VAL A 27 4.46 -7.29 -0.95
CA VAL A 27 3.50 -6.36 -1.55
C VAL A 27 2.32 -6.19 -0.61
N TRP A 28 2.16 -5.00 -0.04
CA TRP A 28 1.00 -4.67 0.78
C TRP A 28 0.09 -3.70 0.05
N THR A 29 -1.16 -4.13 -0.17
CA THR A 29 -2.12 -3.41 -0.99
C THR A 29 -3.54 -3.63 -0.50
N SER A 30 -4.49 -2.91 -1.08
CA SER A 30 -5.92 -3.14 -0.91
C SER A 30 -6.59 -3.26 -2.28
N GLU A 31 -7.82 -3.74 -2.30
CA GLU A 31 -8.66 -3.77 -3.50
C GLU A 31 -9.09 -2.34 -3.91
N PHE A 32 -9.33 -1.48 -2.93
CA PHE A 32 -9.71 -0.09 -3.08
C PHE A 32 -9.42 0.71 -1.81
N GLY A 33 -9.48 2.03 -1.91
CA GLY A 33 -9.45 2.93 -0.77
C GLY A 33 -10.80 3.05 -0.06
N ARG A 34 -10.84 3.98 0.88
CA ARG A 34 -12.09 4.40 1.53
C ARG A 34 -12.27 5.89 1.36
N THR A 35 -13.48 6.33 1.04
CA THR A 35 -13.79 7.77 0.89
C THR A 35 -13.51 8.51 2.20
N PRO A 36 -13.22 9.81 2.17
CA PRO A 36 -13.06 10.58 3.41
C PRO A 36 -14.41 10.93 4.07
N TRP A 37 -15.52 10.75 3.35
CA TRP A 37 -16.89 10.86 3.86
C TRP A 37 -17.58 9.50 3.92
N SER A 38 -18.79 9.49 4.47
CA SER A 38 -19.71 8.35 4.45
C SER A 38 -21.06 8.79 3.90
N GLN A 39 -21.66 7.96 3.05
CA GLN A 39 -23.06 8.12 2.62
C GLN A 39 -24.07 7.54 3.62
N ASN A 40 -23.61 6.93 4.72
CA ASN A 40 -24.45 6.30 5.75
C ASN A 40 -23.96 6.61 7.18
N THR A 41 -24.64 6.06 8.18
CA THR A 41 -24.29 6.25 9.61
C THR A 41 -23.08 5.44 10.06
N THR A 42 -22.70 4.37 9.35
CA THR A 42 -21.59 3.49 9.75
C THR A 42 -20.59 3.26 8.61
N GLY A 43 -19.30 3.39 8.91
CA GLY A 43 -18.21 3.13 7.95
C GLY A 43 -18.00 4.24 6.92
N ARG A 44 -17.13 3.98 5.94
CA ARG A 44 -16.82 4.85 4.79
C ARG A 44 -16.97 4.03 3.50
N ASP A 45 -17.35 4.67 2.40
CA ASP A 45 -17.64 4.00 1.13
C ASP A 45 -16.36 3.54 0.41
N HIS A 46 -16.53 2.73 -0.64
CA HIS A 46 -15.43 2.33 -1.52
C HIS A 46 -14.87 3.52 -2.29
N ASN A 47 -13.54 3.66 -2.31
CA ASN A 47 -12.88 4.72 -3.05
C ASN A 47 -11.87 4.15 -4.06
N PRO A 48 -12.25 4.03 -5.35
CA PRO A 48 -11.33 3.59 -6.39
C PRO A 48 -10.38 4.71 -6.85
N LYS A 49 -10.57 5.96 -6.40
CA LYS A 49 -9.82 7.13 -6.92
C LYS A 49 -8.51 7.39 -6.17
N GLY A 50 -8.36 6.88 -4.96
CA GLY A 50 -7.18 7.13 -4.14
C GLY A 50 -7.01 6.10 -3.03
N PHE A 51 -5.90 5.39 -3.06
CA PHE A 51 -5.42 4.52 -1.99
C PHE A 51 -3.91 4.32 -2.10
N THR A 52 -3.33 3.73 -1.06
CA THR A 52 -1.88 3.53 -0.95
C THR A 52 -1.57 2.05 -0.92
N SER A 53 -0.56 1.68 -1.70
CA SER A 53 0.13 0.39 -1.62
C SER A 53 1.60 0.64 -1.29
N TRP A 54 2.27 -0.32 -0.67
CA TRP A 54 3.71 -0.22 -0.41
C TRP A 54 4.41 -1.55 -0.65
N LEU A 55 5.72 -1.45 -0.91
CA LEU A 55 6.63 -2.56 -1.18
C LEU A 55 7.76 -2.59 -0.15
N ALA A 56 8.22 -3.79 0.23
CA ALA A 56 9.42 -3.97 1.05
C ALA A 56 10.14 -5.26 0.69
N GLY A 57 11.48 -5.30 0.85
CA GLY A 57 12.29 -6.46 0.49
C GLY A 57 12.47 -6.63 -1.03
N GLY A 58 13.01 -7.77 -1.46
CA GLY A 58 13.23 -8.06 -2.88
C GLY A 58 14.14 -7.05 -3.60
N GLY A 59 15.08 -6.43 -2.87
CA GLY A 59 16.01 -5.42 -3.41
C GLY A 59 15.41 -4.03 -3.70
N VAL A 60 14.13 -3.77 -3.36
CA VAL A 60 13.53 -2.44 -3.57
C VAL A 60 14.18 -1.38 -2.69
N LYS A 61 14.42 -0.19 -3.24
CA LYS A 61 15.00 0.93 -2.49
C LYS A 61 14.00 1.44 -1.44
N GLY A 62 14.33 1.26 -0.16
CA GLY A 62 13.54 1.76 0.96
C GLY A 62 13.59 3.29 1.10
N GLY A 63 12.64 3.83 1.88
CA GLY A 63 12.59 5.26 2.20
C GLY A 63 12.08 6.17 1.08
N ILE A 64 11.41 5.60 0.08
CA ILE A 64 10.82 6.33 -1.04
C ILE A 64 9.32 6.50 -0.81
N VAL A 65 8.84 7.73 -1.01
CA VAL A 65 7.42 8.05 -1.14
C VAL A 65 7.21 8.53 -2.56
N HIS A 66 6.27 7.91 -3.28
CA HIS A 66 5.98 8.23 -4.67
C HIS A 66 4.49 8.53 -4.82
N GLY A 67 4.19 9.77 -5.20
CA GLY A 67 2.83 10.25 -5.38
C GLY A 67 2.16 10.70 -4.08
N ALA A 68 0.97 11.27 -4.24
CA ALA A 68 0.17 11.84 -3.17
C ALA A 68 -1.30 11.89 -3.54
N THR A 69 -2.17 11.92 -2.53
CA THR A 69 -3.60 12.24 -2.68
C THR A 69 -3.85 13.73 -2.52
N ASP A 70 -5.04 14.19 -2.90
CA ASP A 70 -5.51 15.52 -2.48
C ASP A 70 -5.55 15.66 -0.94
N GLU A 71 -5.74 16.89 -0.47
CA GLU A 71 -5.67 17.25 0.96
C GLU A 71 -6.64 16.48 1.85
N VAL A 72 -7.72 15.95 1.27
CA VAL A 72 -8.74 15.18 1.98
C VAL A 72 -8.58 13.67 1.79
N GLY A 73 -7.61 13.20 1.00
CA GLY A 73 -7.38 11.78 0.77
C GLY A 73 -8.38 11.11 -0.18
N TYR A 74 -9.04 11.88 -1.04
CA TYR A 74 -10.07 11.37 -1.95
C TYR A 74 -9.51 10.82 -3.27
N LYS A 75 -8.59 11.53 -3.92
CA LYS A 75 -8.03 11.08 -5.20
C LYS A 75 -6.51 11.22 -5.24
N ALA A 76 -5.82 10.34 -5.96
CA ALA A 76 -4.42 10.54 -6.30
C ALA A 76 -4.27 11.78 -7.21
N VAL A 77 -3.33 12.67 -6.89
CA VAL A 77 -3.09 13.94 -7.61
C VAL A 77 -1.64 14.11 -8.07
N GLU A 78 -0.69 13.44 -7.40
CA GLU A 78 0.71 13.46 -7.79
C GLU A 78 1.13 12.07 -8.28
N ASN A 79 1.67 12.00 -9.50
CA ASN A 79 2.10 10.77 -10.18
C ASN A 79 1.13 9.58 -10.05
N PRO A 80 -0.16 9.74 -10.42
CA PRO A 80 -1.17 8.69 -10.28
C PRO A 80 -0.86 7.51 -11.20
N HIS A 81 -1.08 6.30 -10.70
CA HIS A 81 -0.90 5.05 -11.42
C HIS A 81 -2.13 4.17 -11.30
N TYR A 82 -2.37 3.34 -12.32
CA TYR A 82 -3.36 2.28 -12.25
C TYR A 82 -2.79 1.07 -11.50
N TYR A 83 -3.66 0.22 -10.97
CA TYR A 83 -3.23 -0.99 -10.27
C TYR A 83 -2.45 -1.96 -11.18
N SER A 84 -2.74 -1.95 -12.48
CA SER A 84 -1.97 -2.67 -13.49
C SER A 84 -0.50 -2.24 -13.56
N ASP A 85 -0.19 -0.97 -13.29
CA ASP A 85 1.18 -0.47 -13.34
C ASP A 85 2.01 -1.00 -12.16
N LEU A 86 1.36 -1.18 -11.00
CA LEU A 86 1.97 -1.84 -9.85
C LEU A 86 2.29 -3.32 -10.16
N HIS A 87 1.36 -4.04 -10.79
CA HIS A 87 1.60 -5.42 -11.23
C HIS A 87 2.72 -5.53 -12.24
N ALA A 88 2.76 -4.63 -13.23
CA ALA A 88 3.84 -4.56 -14.20
C ALA A 88 5.20 -4.28 -13.54
N THR A 89 5.21 -3.52 -12.44
CA THR A 89 6.44 -3.26 -11.66
C THR A 89 6.90 -4.50 -10.88
N ILE A 90 5.96 -5.28 -10.32
CA ILE A 90 6.25 -6.49 -9.53
C ILE A 90 6.77 -7.63 -10.40
N LEU A 91 6.28 -7.74 -11.63
CA LEU A 91 6.56 -8.86 -12.55
C LEU A 91 7.74 -8.63 -13.51
N ARG A 92 8.52 -7.57 -13.29
CA ARG A 92 9.68 -7.25 -14.12
C ARG A 92 10.87 -8.18 -13.90
#